data_AF-A0A4Y2PXW3-F1
#
_entry.id   AF-A0A4Y2PXW3-F1
#
_cell.length_a   1.000
_cell.length_b   1.000
_cell.length_c   1.000
_cell.angle_alpha   90.00
_cell.angle_beta   90.00
_cell.angle_gamma   90.00
#
_symmetry.space_group_name_H-M   'P 1'
#
loop_
_entity.id
_entity.type
_entity.pdbx_description
1 polymer ?
#
loop_
_entity_poly.entity_id
_entity_poly.type
_entity_poly.pdbx_seq_one_letter_code
_entity_poly.pdbx_strand_id
1 'polypeptide(L)'
;MASSAKKQKVQDSKYIREFQTWWTEKYGMISKGDKAVCVLCPGTVVCRTSSVKRHFKTNHKFVSQKSEPEQKELIASAMKGRNKQSTSIIKYAVKSYHTIAASYSAANVIARHRKPSEEGEFLKEAWLACAPSVFDDFDNKDKIIQRIKYTPLSRTQ
;
A
#
# COMPACT_ATOMS: atom_id res chain seq x y z
N MET A 1 46.82 -16.01 25.45
CA MET A 1 45.59 -15.36 25.97
C MET A 1 45.02 -14.45 24.88
N ALA A 2 44.22 -15.00 23.96
CA ALA A 2 43.59 -14.21 22.90
C ALA A 2 42.26 -13.65 23.41
N SER A 3 42.19 -12.35 23.67
CA SER A 3 40.97 -11.68 24.09
C SER A 3 40.00 -11.58 22.92
N SER A 4 38.95 -12.39 22.98
CA SER A 4 37.86 -12.39 22.01
C SER A 4 37.00 -11.14 22.22
N ALA A 5 37.09 -10.19 21.29
CA ALA A 5 36.27 -8.98 21.29
C ALA A 5 34.80 -9.35 21.07
N LYS A 6 34.03 -9.35 22.16
CA LYS A 6 32.60 -9.62 22.20
C LYS A 6 31.87 -8.57 21.36
N LYS A 7 31.32 -8.96 20.19
CA LYS A 7 30.44 -8.10 19.39
C LYS A 7 29.18 -7.79 20.20
N GLN A 8 29.16 -6.62 20.82
CA GLN A 8 28.01 -6.14 21.60
C GLN A 8 26.86 -5.80 20.65
N LYS A 9 25.81 -6.62 20.72
CA LYS A 9 24.55 -6.43 19.99
C LYS A 9 23.74 -5.39 20.77
N VAL A 10 23.97 -4.11 20.51
CA VAL A 10 23.20 -3.03 21.13
C VAL A 10 21.85 -2.93 20.41
N GLN A 11 20.83 -3.57 20.98
CA GLN A 11 19.42 -3.27 20.71
C GLN A 11 18.90 -2.41 21.87
N ASP A 12 19.47 -1.21 22.03
CA ASP A 12 18.89 -0.18 22.90
C ASP A 12 18.11 0.78 22.02
N SER A 13 16.78 0.79 22.19
CA SER A 13 15.84 1.73 21.58
C SER A 13 16.20 3.21 21.82
N LYS A 14 17.07 3.48 22.81
CA LYS A 14 17.58 4.80 23.18
C LYS A 14 18.61 5.40 22.20
N TYR A 15 19.15 4.61 21.27
CA TYR A 15 20.15 5.06 20.29
C TYR A 15 19.72 4.87 18.83
N ILE A 16 18.41 4.79 18.57
CA ILE A 16 17.89 4.85 17.19
C ILE A 16 18.25 6.24 16.66
N ARG A 17 19.30 6.31 15.84
CA ARG A 17 19.73 7.56 15.20
C ARG A 17 18.66 7.99 14.21
N GLU A 18 18.22 9.24 14.34
CA GLU A 18 17.19 9.80 13.49
C GLU A 18 17.62 9.85 12.02
N PHE A 19 16.64 9.64 11.14
CA PHE A 19 16.83 9.75 9.71
C PHE A 19 17.25 11.18 9.34
N GLN A 20 18.27 11.30 8.49
CA GLN A 20 18.74 12.61 8.06
C GLN A 20 18.16 12.94 6.68
N THR A 21 17.44 14.05 6.59
CA THR A 21 16.72 14.48 5.37
C THR A 21 17.65 14.64 4.17
N TRP A 22 18.88 15.10 4.38
CA TRP A 22 19.88 15.25 3.31
C TRP A 22 20.30 13.93 2.65
N TRP A 23 20.06 12.76 3.29
CA TRP A 23 20.27 11.46 2.65
C TRP A 23 19.33 11.23 1.46
N THR A 24 18.18 11.90 1.46
CA THR A 24 17.20 11.85 0.37
C THR A 24 17.80 12.37 -0.92
N GLU A 25 18.33 13.59 -0.90
CA GLU A 25 18.88 14.23 -2.09
C GLU A 25 20.21 13.62 -2.53
N LYS A 26 21.07 13.26 -1.56
CA LYS A 26 22.44 12.83 -1.84
C LYS A 26 22.56 11.34 -2.16
N TYR A 27 21.69 10.52 -1.60
CA TYR A 27 21.80 9.05 -1.70
C TYR A 27 20.49 8.36 -2.10
N GLY A 28 19.40 9.10 -2.26
CA GLY A 28 18.11 8.52 -2.62
C GLY A 28 17.52 7.64 -1.52
N MET A 29 17.61 8.08 -0.26
CA MET A 29 17.03 7.35 0.87
C MET A 29 15.73 8.02 1.34
N ILE A 30 14.77 7.24 1.81
CA ILE A 30 13.56 7.72 2.49
C ILE A 30 13.41 7.04 3.85
N SER A 31 12.78 7.73 4.80
CA SER A 31 12.48 7.15 6.10
C SER A 31 11.25 6.25 6.03
N LYS A 32 11.31 5.06 6.62
CA LYS A 32 10.15 4.21 6.90
C LYS A 32 10.33 3.56 8.27
N GLY A 33 9.69 4.15 9.28
CA GLY A 33 9.88 3.75 10.67
C GLY A 33 11.31 4.05 11.15
N ASP A 34 12.00 3.03 11.64
CA ASP A 34 13.37 3.10 12.17
C ASP A 34 14.45 2.84 11.10
N LYS A 35 14.06 2.70 9.83
CA LYS A 35 14.94 2.30 8.73
C LYS A 35 14.95 3.32 7.59
N ALA A 36 16.09 3.35 6.89
CA ALA A 36 16.25 4.10 5.66
C ALA A 36 16.07 3.14 4.47
N VAL A 37 15.08 3.41 3.63
CA VAL A 37 14.74 2.61 2.45
C VAL A 37 15.31 3.30 1.21
N CYS A 38 15.95 2.55 0.32
CA CYS A 38 16.47 3.08 -0.93
C CYS A 38 15.35 3.26 -1.96
N VAL A 39 15.45 4.31 -2.76
CA VAL A 39 14.48 4.59 -3.84
C VAL A 39 14.92 3.97 -5.17
N LEU A 40 16.22 3.70 -5.32
CA LEU A 40 16.84 3.13 -6.52
C LEU A 40 16.79 1.60 -6.54
N CYS A 41 16.53 0.94 -5.40
CA CYS A 41 16.35 -0.50 -5.31
C CYS A 41 15.41 -0.90 -4.15
N PRO A 42 15.07 -2.19 -4.01
CA PRO A 42 14.32 -2.71 -2.85
C PRO A 42 15.12 -2.73 -1.53
N GLY A 43 16.37 -2.28 -1.52
CA GLY A 43 17.25 -2.35 -0.36
C GLY A 43 16.82 -1.45 0.81
N THR A 44 17.06 -1.92 2.03
CA THR A 44 16.83 -1.17 3.28
C THR A 44 18.06 -1.23 4.16
N VAL A 45 18.39 -0.12 4.82
CA VAL A 45 19.54 0.00 5.71
C VAL A 45 19.15 0.66 7.03
N VAL A 46 19.97 0.42 8.05
CA VAL A 46 19.88 1.14 9.33
C VAL A 46 20.14 2.63 9.10
N CYS A 47 19.42 3.49 9.83
CA CYS A 47 19.58 4.96 9.83
C CYS A 47 20.95 5.40 10.38
N ARG A 48 22.01 5.14 9.61
CA ARG A 48 23.39 5.51 9.91
C ARG A 48 24.08 5.92 8.62
N THR A 49 24.74 7.08 8.61
CA THR A 49 25.39 7.64 7.42
C THR A 49 26.37 6.67 6.76
N SER A 50 27.14 5.90 7.54
CA SER A 50 28.06 4.89 7.01
C SER A 50 27.34 3.77 6.26
N SER A 51 26.18 3.34 6.76
CA SER A 51 25.36 2.31 6.15
C SER A 51 24.74 2.81 4.84
N VAL A 52 24.18 4.02 4.87
CA VAL A 52 23.60 4.69 3.70
C VAL A 52 24.64 4.90 2.60
N LYS A 53 25.78 5.53 2.94
CA LYS A 53 26.85 5.82 1.99
C LYS A 53 27.44 4.56 1.39
N ARG A 54 27.68 3.53 2.20
CA ARG A 54 28.16 2.23 1.71
C ARG A 54 27.15 1.63 0.74
N HIS A 55 25.87 1.59 1.12
CA HIS A 55 24.82 1.03 0.27
C HIS A 55 24.76 1.71 -1.10
N PHE A 56 24.74 3.05 -1.12
CA PHE A 56 24.72 3.83 -2.36
C PHE A 56 25.94 3.51 -3.24
N LYS A 57 27.15 3.56 -2.65
CA LYS A 57 28.39 3.31 -3.40
C LYS A 57 28.53 1.89 -3.92
N THR A 58 28.06 0.88 -3.17
CA THR A 58 28.27 -0.53 -3.54
C THR A 58 27.20 -1.06 -4.47
N ASN A 59 25.93 -0.70 -4.24
CA ASN A 59 24.79 -1.23 -4.99
C ASN A 59 24.42 -0.33 -6.17
N HIS A 60 24.75 0.96 -6.10
CA HIS A 60 24.48 1.94 -7.15
C HIS A 60 25.78 2.56 -7.68
N LYS A 61 26.79 1.72 -7.94
CA LYS A 61 28.09 2.14 -8.47
C LYS A 61 27.96 3.06 -9.67
N PHE A 62 27.12 2.66 -10.64
CA PHE A 62 26.83 3.44 -11.84
C PHE A 62 26.35 4.85 -11.54
N VAL A 63 25.42 5.00 -10.60
CA VAL A 63 24.91 6.31 -10.18
C VAL A 63 26.00 7.07 -9.43
N SER A 64 26.70 6.41 -8.51
CA SER A 64 27.74 7.05 -7.68
C SER A 64 28.97 7.56 -8.42
N GLN A 65 29.20 7.08 -9.65
CA GLN A 65 30.30 7.50 -10.52
C GLN A 65 29.92 8.69 -11.42
N LYS A 66 28.64 9.06 -11.49
CA LYS A 66 28.16 10.20 -12.27
C LYS A 66 28.43 11.53 -11.58
N SER A 67 28.30 12.62 -12.33
CA SER A 67 28.37 13.97 -11.77
C SER A 67 27.24 14.23 -10.76
N GLU A 68 27.45 15.15 -9.81
CA GLU A 68 26.41 15.51 -8.84
C GLU A 68 25.05 15.92 -9.44
N PRO A 69 24.97 16.73 -10.54
CA PRO A 69 23.68 17.05 -11.14
C PRO A 69 22.97 15.82 -11.71
N GLU A 70 23.70 14.94 -12.42
CA GLU A 70 23.12 13.70 -12.96
C GLU A 70 22.65 12.76 -11.85
N GLN A 71 23.40 12.67 -10.73
CA GLN A 71 22.98 11.87 -9.57
C GLN A 71 21.65 12.36 -9.01
N LYS A 72 21.51 13.68 -8.82
CA LYS A 72 20.27 14.29 -8.32
C LYS A 72 19.09 14.02 -9.27
N GLU A 73 19.30 14.15 -10.58
CA GLU A 73 18.27 13.90 -11.58
C GLU A 73 17.79 12.44 -11.58
N LEU A 74 18.72 11.48 -11.53
CA LEU A 74 18.40 10.06 -11.47
C LEU A 74 17.64 9.69 -10.19
N ILE A 75 18.06 10.24 -9.05
CA ILE A 75 17.38 10.04 -7.77
C ILE A 75 15.97 10.64 -7.82
N ALA A 76 15.81 11.87 -8.33
CA ALA A 76 14.51 12.51 -8.47
C ALA A 76 13.57 11.74 -9.40
N SER A 77 14.10 11.19 -10.49
CA SER A 77 13.33 10.37 -11.43
C SER A 77 12.88 9.05 -10.79
N ALA A 78 13.76 8.38 -10.05
CA ALA A 78 13.42 7.16 -9.31
C ALA A 78 12.37 7.40 -8.22
N MET A 79 12.44 8.53 -7.52
CA MET A 79 11.42 8.95 -6.55
C MET A 79 10.04 9.09 -7.17
N LYS A 80 9.96 9.80 -8.31
CA LYS A 80 8.70 9.96 -9.06
C LYS A 80 8.16 8.61 -9.52
N GLY A 81 9.03 7.72 -10.02
CA GLY A 81 8.66 6.37 -10.44
C GLY A 81 8.10 5.52 -9.29
N ARG A 82 8.77 5.53 -8.14
CA ARG A 82 8.37 4.76 -6.95
C ARG A 82 7.01 5.20 -6.41
N ASN A 83 6.74 6.50 -6.36
CA ASN A 83 5.44 7.04 -5.93
C ASN A 83 4.31 6.65 -6.89
N LYS A 84 4.57 6.66 -8.20
CA LYS A 84 3.60 6.19 -9.21
C LYS A 84 3.33 4.69 -9.06
N GLN A 85 4.37 3.88 -8.84
CA GLN A 85 4.20 2.44 -8.64
C GLN A 85 3.42 2.12 -7.37
N SER A 86 3.73 2.77 -6.24
CA SER A 86 3.02 2.55 -4.97
C SER A 86 1.55 2.95 -5.05
N THR A 87 1.24 4.08 -5.68
CA THR A 87 -0.14 4.54 -5.83
C THR A 87 -0.97 3.61 -6.71
N SER A 88 -0.40 3.10 -7.81
CA SER A 88 -1.08 2.12 -8.67
C SER A 88 -1.34 0.78 -7.97
N ILE A 89 -0.37 0.26 -7.21
CA ILE A 89 -0.54 -0.99 -6.44
C ILE A 89 -1.62 -0.83 -5.36
N ILE A 90 -1.63 0.30 -4.65
CA ILE A 90 -2.65 0.59 -3.64
C ILE A 90 -4.04 0.66 -4.29
N LYS A 91 -4.18 1.39 -5.40
CA LYS A 91 -5.45 1.48 -6.15
C LYS A 91 -5.97 0.10 -6.57
N TYR A 92 -5.08 -0.77 -7.07
CA TYR A 92 -5.44 -2.14 -7.43
C TYR A 92 -5.89 -2.97 -6.21
N ALA A 93 -5.14 -2.90 -5.10
CA ALA A 93 -5.47 -3.62 -3.87
C ALA A 93 -6.82 -3.17 -3.28
N VAL A 94 -7.09 -1.86 -3.28
CA VAL A 94 -8.37 -1.30 -2.85
C VAL A 94 -9.51 -1.79 -3.74
N LYS A 95 -9.37 -1.71 -5.06
CA LYS A 95 -10.39 -2.22 -6.01
C LYS A 95 -10.66 -3.73 -5.82
N SER A 96 -9.61 -4.52 -5.59
CA SER A 96 -9.73 -5.94 -5.27
C SER A 96 -10.49 -6.17 -3.96
N TYR A 97 -10.19 -5.40 -2.91
CA TYR A 97 -10.88 -5.48 -1.63
C TYR A 97 -12.38 -5.20 -1.76
N HIS A 98 -12.77 -4.14 -2.46
CA HIS A 98 -14.19 -3.82 -2.69
C HIS A 98 -14.93 -4.96 -3.42
N THR A 99 -14.28 -5.57 -4.41
CA THR A 99 -14.85 -6.70 -5.15
C THR A 99 -15.04 -7.92 -4.24
N ILE A 100 -14.03 -8.25 -3.42
CA ILE A 100 -14.07 -9.38 -2.49
C ILE A 100 -15.14 -9.15 -1.41
N ALA A 101 -15.21 -7.94 -0.84
CA ALA A 101 -16.22 -7.57 0.15
C ALA A 101 -17.64 -7.67 -0.42
N ALA A 102 -17.85 -7.18 -1.64
CA ALA A 102 -19.12 -7.31 -2.35
C ALA A 102 -19.53 -8.77 -2.56
N SER A 103 -18.62 -9.61 -3.08
CA SER A 103 -18.88 -11.04 -3.30
C SER A 103 -19.17 -11.77 -1.99
N TYR A 104 -18.41 -11.48 -0.93
CA TYR A 104 -18.63 -12.06 0.40
C TYR A 104 -20.01 -11.68 0.95
N SER A 105 -20.39 -10.40 0.89
CA SER A 105 -21.69 -9.92 1.36
C SER A 105 -22.84 -10.63 0.63
N ALA A 106 -22.76 -10.74 -0.70
CA ALA A 106 -23.77 -11.44 -1.49
C ALA A 106 -23.82 -12.93 -1.15
N ALA A 107 -22.68 -13.61 -1.07
CA ALA A 107 -22.60 -15.03 -0.72
C ALA A 107 -23.11 -15.32 0.69
N ASN A 108 -22.85 -14.44 1.66
CA ASN A 108 -23.35 -14.56 3.03
C ASN A 108 -24.87 -14.41 3.10
N VAL A 109 -25.47 -13.50 2.33
CA VAL A 109 -26.94 -13.41 2.21
C VAL A 109 -27.50 -14.70 1.59
N ILE A 110 -26.93 -15.15 0.47
CA ILE A 110 -27.36 -16.37 -0.21
C ILE A 110 -27.27 -17.59 0.72
N ALA A 111 -26.18 -17.73 1.48
CA ALA A 111 -25.97 -18.86 2.39
C ALA A 111 -26.95 -18.86 3.58
N ARG A 112 -27.40 -17.67 4.03
CA ARG A 112 -28.42 -17.55 5.09
C ARG A 112 -29.80 -17.95 4.59
N HIS A 113 -30.10 -17.69 3.32
CA HIS A 113 -31.33 -18.11 2.67
C HIS A 113 -31.23 -19.58 2.23
N ARG A 114 -31.64 -20.51 3.11
CA ARG A 114 -31.51 -21.98 2.93
C ARG A 114 -32.29 -22.55 1.73
N LYS A 115 -33.14 -21.76 1.08
CA LYS A 115 -33.80 -22.01 -0.21
C LYS A 115 -33.96 -20.65 -0.91
N PRO A 116 -33.98 -20.58 -2.26
CA PRO A 116 -34.63 -19.49 -2.96
C PRO A 116 -36.15 -19.66 -2.79
N SER A 117 -36.61 -19.67 -1.54
CA SER A 117 -38.02 -19.74 -1.19
C SER A 117 -38.57 -18.36 -1.44
N GLU A 118 -39.23 -18.23 -2.59
CA GLU A 118 -40.29 -17.27 -2.89
C GLU A 118 -39.96 -15.79 -2.62
N GLU A 119 -40.14 -14.99 -3.67
CA GLU A 119 -39.95 -13.53 -3.70
C GLU A 119 -38.52 -13.06 -4.00
N GLY A 120 -38.41 -12.16 -4.98
CA GLY A 120 -37.15 -11.50 -5.33
C GLY A 120 -36.54 -10.66 -4.19
N GLU A 121 -37.12 -10.66 -3.00
CA GLU A 121 -36.64 -9.95 -1.82
C GLU A 121 -35.22 -10.37 -1.41
N PHE A 122 -34.89 -11.67 -1.49
CA PHE A 122 -33.52 -12.11 -1.19
C PHE A 122 -32.49 -11.54 -2.17
N LEU A 123 -32.87 -11.36 -3.46
CA LEU A 123 -32.01 -10.71 -4.45
C LEU A 123 -31.81 -9.24 -4.11
N LYS A 124 -32.87 -8.55 -3.65
CA LYS A 124 -32.76 -7.17 -3.17
C LYS A 124 -31.81 -7.08 -1.98
N GLU A 125 -31.93 -7.99 -1.02
CA GLU A 125 -31.06 -8.02 0.16
C GLU A 125 -29.60 -8.25 -0.24
N ALA A 126 -29.33 -9.20 -1.13
CA ALA A 126 -27.98 -9.46 -1.63
C ALA A 126 -27.40 -8.25 -2.37
N TRP A 127 -28.19 -7.60 -3.22
CA TRP A 127 -27.80 -6.37 -3.93
C TRP A 127 -27.55 -5.20 -2.98
N LEU A 128 -28.39 -4.99 -1.97
CA LEU A 128 -28.19 -3.94 -0.97
C LEU A 128 -26.96 -4.22 -0.09
N ALA A 129 -26.65 -5.48 0.17
CA ALA A 129 -25.48 -5.86 0.95
C ALA A 129 -24.15 -5.62 0.20
N CYS A 130 -24.14 -5.76 -1.13
CA CYS A 130 -22.93 -5.55 -1.94
C CYS A 130 -22.81 -4.12 -2.52
N ALA A 131 -23.92 -3.40 -2.72
CA ALA A 131 -23.95 -2.06 -3.32
C ALA A 131 -22.98 -1.04 -2.70
N PRO A 132 -22.81 -0.95 -1.36
CA PRO A 132 -21.85 -0.02 -0.77
C PRO A 132 -20.41 -0.26 -1.19
N SER A 133 -20.04 -1.52 -1.46
CA SER A 133 -18.70 -1.88 -1.95
C SER A 133 -18.59 -1.77 -3.47
N VAL A 134 -19.66 -2.09 -4.21
CA VAL A 134 -19.67 -2.05 -5.68
C VAL A 134 -19.65 -0.62 -6.22
N PHE A 135 -20.30 0.32 -5.52
CA PHE A 135 -20.43 1.72 -5.95
C PHE A 135 -19.59 2.69 -5.12
N ASP A 136 -18.58 2.21 -4.38
CA ASP A 136 -17.84 3.09 -3.47
C ASP A 136 -17.09 4.24 -4.20
N ASP A 137 -16.73 4.02 -5.46
CA ASP A 137 -16.07 4.97 -6.35
C ASP A 137 -17.04 5.89 -7.14
N PHE A 138 -18.35 5.81 -6.89
CA PHE A 138 -19.36 6.63 -7.56
C PHE A 138 -19.81 7.80 -6.67
N ASP A 139 -19.74 9.02 -7.20
CA ASP A 139 -20.19 10.24 -6.51
C ASP A 139 -21.68 10.21 -6.15
N ASN A 140 -22.48 9.42 -6.88
CA ASN A 140 -23.92 9.27 -6.68
C ASN A 140 -24.33 7.96 -5.99
N LYS A 141 -23.41 7.29 -5.27
CA LYS A 141 -23.64 5.97 -4.66
C LYS A 141 -24.88 5.89 -3.79
N ASP A 142 -25.16 6.91 -2.98
CA ASP A 142 -26.34 6.94 -2.11
C ASP A 142 -27.63 6.94 -2.92
N LYS A 143 -27.66 7.66 -4.04
CA LYS A 143 -28.81 7.69 -4.96
C LYS A 143 -29.01 6.33 -5.63
N ILE A 144 -27.93 5.64 -6.00
CA ILE A 144 -27.99 4.29 -6.59
C ILE A 144 -28.53 3.29 -5.56
N ILE A 145 -27.99 3.30 -4.34
CA ILE A 145 -28.43 2.42 -3.23
C ILE A 145 -29.90 2.68 -2.90
N GLN A 146 -30.33 3.94 -2.80
CA GLN A 146 -31.73 4.30 -2.62
C GLN A 146 -32.61 3.74 -3.74
N ARG A 147 -32.19 3.88 -5.00
CA ARG A 147 -32.96 3.37 -6.14
C ARG A 147 -33.11 1.86 -6.11
N ILE A 148 -32.07 1.11 -5.74
CA ILE A 148 -32.14 -0.35 -5.53
C ILE A 148 -33.13 -0.68 -4.41
N LYS A 149 -33.08 0.04 -3.28
CA LYS A 149 -33.95 -0.18 -2.13
C LYS A 149 -35.43 -0.05 -2.50
N TYR A 150 -35.79 0.98 -3.26
CA TYR A 150 -37.18 1.30 -3.61
C TYR A 150 -37.67 0.64 -4.89
N THR A 151 -36.84 -0.10 -5.62
CA THR A 151 -37.28 -0.80 -6.84
C THR A 151 -38.14 -2.02 -6.44
N PRO A 152 -39.41 -2.10 -6.85
CA PRO A 152 -40.23 -3.28 -6.61
C PRO A 152 -39.70 -4.46 -7.44
N LEU A 153 -39.50 -5.62 -6.82
CA LEU A 153 -39.05 -6.84 -7.51
C LEU A 153 -40.18 -7.85 -7.72
N SER A 154 -41.33 -7.63 -7.09
CA SER A 154 -42.59 -8.33 -7.34
C SER A 154 -43.62 -7.34 -7.88
N ARG A 155 -44.50 -7.82 -8.75
CA ARG A 155 -45.67 -7.07 -9.19
C ARG A 155 -46.74 -7.23 -8.10
N THR A 156 -46.78 -6.34 -7.12
CA THR A 156 -48.00 -6.17 -6.31
C THR A 156 -49.05 -5.58 -7.25
N GLN A 157 -49.86 -6.45 -7.86
CA GLN A 157 -51.21 -6.11 -8.29
C GLN A 157 -52.15 -6.39 -7.12
#